data_AF-A0A914AXB0-F1
#
_entry.id   AF-A0A914AXB0-F1
#
_cell.length_a   1.000
_cell.length_b   1.000
_cell.length_c   1.000
_cell.angle_alpha   90.00
_cell.angle_beta   90.00
_cell.angle_gamma   90.00
#
_symmetry.space_group_name_H-M   'P 1'
#
loop_
_entity.id
_entity.type
_entity.pdbx_description
1 polymer ?
#
loop_
_entity_poly.entity_id
_entity_poly.type
_entity_poly.pdbx_seq_one_letter_code
_entity_poly.pdbx_strand_id
1 'polypeptide(L)'
;MAIRTVIMAVLLPYCIIALPSGPPVDRHPGVCTSMSPGDHHPRNTATGPAPYNIVVSNDTYTAGQPIQVTLRANQGVTFTGFFVQARSQSDSAKMDALGTFSNVPEGSQVLACTSAAGAWSHNNKNAKREITATWMPPSDDQGSVAFQATIVRGPASVYWEGVKSQPLSYSAAPSLVSSSIFLLAFAVFWAMMA
;
A
#
# COMPACT_ATOMS: atom_id res chain seq x y z
N MET A 1 67.52 8.02 -10.38
CA MET A 1 66.94 8.48 -9.10
C MET A 1 65.42 8.50 -9.29
N ALA A 2 64.71 7.59 -8.61
CA ALA A 2 63.35 7.17 -8.97
C ALA A 2 62.28 8.22 -8.60
N ILE A 3 61.40 8.54 -9.55
CA ILE A 3 60.22 9.39 -9.33
C ILE A 3 59.20 8.57 -8.53
N ARG A 4 58.95 8.99 -7.28
CA ARG A 4 57.94 8.38 -6.42
C ARG A 4 56.57 8.98 -6.77
N THR A 5 55.79 8.27 -7.56
CA THR A 5 54.40 8.63 -7.87
C THR A 5 53.56 8.43 -6.61
N VAL A 6 53.12 9.52 -5.98
CA VAL A 6 52.17 9.47 -4.87
C VAL A 6 50.76 9.42 -5.45
N ILE A 7 50.13 8.24 -5.42
CA ILE A 7 48.73 8.06 -5.82
C ILE A 7 47.87 8.53 -4.64
N MET A 8 47.32 9.73 -4.72
CA MET A 8 46.23 10.17 -3.84
C MET A 8 44.97 9.38 -4.20
N ALA A 9 44.66 8.36 -3.39
CA ALA A 9 43.36 7.70 -3.42
C ALA A 9 42.28 8.73 -3.02
N VAL A 10 41.57 9.26 -4.00
CA VAL A 10 40.39 10.10 -3.78
C VAL A 10 39.32 9.19 -3.18
N LEU A 11 39.22 9.18 -1.86
CA LEU A 11 38.08 8.64 -1.13
C LEU A 11 36.89 9.56 -1.44
N LEU A 12 36.27 9.35 -2.60
CA LEU A 12 34.95 9.91 -2.88
C LEU A 12 34.07 9.45 -1.71
N PRO A 13 33.56 10.37 -0.86
CA PRO A 13 32.56 9.97 0.10
C PRO A 13 31.44 9.40 -0.76
N TYR A 14 31.15 8.11 -0.58
CA TYR A 14 29.90 7.55 -1.06
C TYR A 14 28.83 8.36 -0.37
N CYS A 15 28.43 9.45 -1.01
CA CYS A 15 27.24 10.19 -0.66
C CYS A 15 26.17 9.12 -0.83
N ILE A 16 25.73 8.54 0.29
CA ILE A 16 24.55 7.70 0.31
C ILE A 16 23.43 8.68 0.02
N ILE A 17 23.24 8.94 -1.28
CA ILE A 17 22.14 9.75 -1.78
C ILE A 17 20.93 8.89 -1.43
N ALA A 18 20.32 9.18 -0.29
CA ALA A 18 19.00 8.70 0.07
C ALA A 18 18.05 9.36 -0.93
N LEU A 19 18.01 8.75 -2.13
CA LEU A 19 17.19 9.20 -3.24
C LEU A 19 15.76 9.35 -2.73
N PRO A 20 15.06 10.42 -3.12
CA PRO A 20 13.71 10.71 -2.62
C PRO A 20 12.64 9.73 -3.11
N SER A 21 13.04 8.64 -3.78
CA SER A 21 12.26 7.72 -4.59
C SER A 21 11.60 6.58 -3.81
N GLY A 22 11.28 6.76 -2.53
CA GLY A 22 10.62 5.74 -1.73
C GLY A 22 11.49 4.55 -1.31
N PRO A 23 10.91 3.53 -0.66
CA PRO A 23 11.64 2.35 -0.18
C PRO A 23 12.20 1.50 -1.33
N PRO A 24 13.46 1.02 -1.25
CA PRO A 24 14.14 0.28 -2.31
C PRO A 24 13.74 -1.20 -2.31
N VAL A 25 12.48 -1.50 -2.62
CA VAL A 25 11.92 -2.87 -2.59
C VAL A 25 12.61 -3.81 -3.57
N ASP A 26 13.13 -3.29 -4.68
CA ASP A 26 13.92 -4.00 -5.69
C ASP A 26 15.21 -4.62 -5.12
N ARG A 27 15.89 -3.88 -4.23
CA ARG A 27 17.15 -4.29 -3.61
C ARG A 27 16.96 -4.87 -2.21
N HIS A 28 15.87 -4.52 -1.54
CA HIS A 28 15.55 -4.91 -0.17
C HIS A 28 14.10 -5.41 -0.09
N PRO A 29 13.80 -6.60 -0.64
CA PRO A 29 12.43 -7.14 -0.66
C PRO A 29 11.86 -7.39 0.74
N GLY A 30 12.72 -7.53 1.75
CA GLY A 30 12.30 -7.65 3.16
C GLY A 30 11.49 -6.45 3.69
N VAL A 31 11.53 -5.29 3.02
CA VAL A 31 10.66 -4.15 3.34
C VAL A 31 9.18 -4.51 3.14
N CYS A 32 8.86 -5.37 2.17
CA CYS A 32 7.47 -5.78 1.92
C CYS A 32 6.90 -6.58 3.09
N THR A 33 7.71 -7.31 3.85
CA THR A 33 7.24 -8.12 4.97
C THR A 33 7.37 -7.36 6.29
N SER A 34 8.50 -6.70 6.53
CA SER A 34 8.74 -5.94 7.76
C SER A 34 7.90 -4.66 7.84
N MET A 35 7.57 -4.05 6.68
CA MET A 35 7.05 -2.68 6.57
C MET A 35 7.89 -1.64 7.31
N SER A 36 9.14 -1.98 7.65
CA SER A 36 10.03 -1.10 8.39
C SER A 36 10.96 -0.36 7.42
N PRO A 37 11.33 0.91 7.70
CA PRO A 37 12.33 1.62 6.91
C PRO A 37 13.72 0.94 6.90
N GLY A 38 13.96 -0.02 7.80
CA GLY A 38 15.15 -0.88 7.86
C GLY A 38 16.36 -0.24 8.54
N ASP A 39 17.43 -1.01 8.70
CA ASP A 39 18.63 -0.62 9.48
C ASP A 39 19.46 0.50 8.83
N HIS A 40 19.22 0.78 7.55
CA HIS A 40 19.83 1.92 6.84
C HIS A 40 19.13 3.25 7.17
N HIS A 41 17.98 3.19 7.86
CA HIS A 41 17.27 4.37 8.31
C HIS A 41 17.82 4.84 9.68
N PRO A 42 17.86 6.14 9.95
CA PRO A 42 18.23 6.63 11.27
C PRO A 42 17.31 6.05 12.35
N ARG A 43 17.87 5.82 13.55
CA ARG A 43 17.11 5.37 14.72
C ARG A 43 15.82 6.18 14.88
N ASN A 44 14.71 5.47 15.06
CA ASN A 44 13.42 6.11 15.30
C ASN A 44 13.43 6.94 16.59
N THR A 45 12.99 8.18 16.50
CA THR A 45 12.82 9.12 17.62
C THR A 45 11.37 9.56 17.80
N ALA A 46 10.44 9.04 17.00
CA ALA A 46 9.02 9.27 17.21
C ALA A 46 8.55 8.71 18.56
N THR A 47 7.67 9.43 19.23
CA THR A 47 7.08 9.05 20.52
C THR A 47 5.56 9.23 20.46
N GLY A 48 4.86 8.45 21.29
CA GLY A 48 3.39 8.52 21.37
C GLY A 48 2.66 7.95 20.14
N PRO A 49 1.32 8.07 20.12
CA PRO A 49 0.50 7.56 19.02
C PRO A 49 0.77 8.29 17.72
N ALA A 50 0.57 7.58 16.60
CA ALA A 50 0.74 8.14 15.27
C ALA A 50 -0.31 9.24 15.01
N PRO A 51 0.08 10.46 14.59
CA PRO A 51 -0.87 11.53 14.27
C PRO A 51 -1.41 11.42 12.82
N TYR A 52 -1.68 10.20 12.38
CA TYR A 52 -2.12 9.89 11.01
C TYR A 52 -3.19 8.80 11.03
N ASN A 53 -4.08 8.84 10.03
CA ASN A 53 -5.17 7.88 9.88
C ASN A 53 -5.21 7.38 8.44
N ILE A 54 -5.67 6.14 8.26
CA ILE A 54 -6.00 5.57 6.96
C ILE A 54 -7.52 5.50 6.86
N VAL A 55 -8.09 6.23 5.92
CA VAL A 55 -9.54 6.29 5.66
C VAL A 55 -9.83 5.49 4.41
N VAL A 56 -10.85 4.64 4.48
CA VAL A 56 -11.32 3.78 3.39
C VAL A 56 -12.72 4.20 2.97
N SER A 57 -13.05 4.11 1.68
CA SER A 57 -14.37 4.52 1.18
C SER A 57 -15.52 3.58 1.58
N ASN A 58 -15.19 2.34 1.95
CA ASN A 58 -16.14 1.27 2.25
C ASN A 58 -15.65 0.49 3.47
N ASP A 59 -16.56 -0.18 4.16
CA ASP A 59 -16.33 -1.12 5.27
C ASP A 59 -16.30 -2.58 4.83
N THR A 60 -16.68 -2.85 3.58
CA THR A 60 -16.58 -4.15 2.94
C THR A 60 -15.76 -4.09 1.66
N TYR A 61 -15.14 -5.21 1.30
CA TYR A 61 -14.54 -5.40 -0.01
C TYR A 61 -15.21 -6.52 -0.79
N THR A 62 -15.32 -6.31 -2.10
CA THR A 62 -15.90 -7.26 -3.05
C THR A 62 -14.97 -7.35 -4.26
N ALA A 63 -14.76 -8.56 -4.77
CA ALA A 63 -13.95 -8.78 -5.95
C ALA A 63 -14.37 -7.87 -7.11
N GLY A 64 -13.40 -7.17 -7.71
CA GLY A 64 -13.63 -6.25 -8.83
C GLY A 64 -14.23 -4.89 -8.45
N GLN A 65 -14.52 -4.62 -7.17
CA GLN A 65 -15.00 -3.31 -6.71
C GLN A 65 -13.83 -2.52 -6.08
N PRO A 66 -13.41 -1.40 -6.69
CA PRO A 66 -12.30 -0.61 -6.19
C PRO A 66 -12.66 0.13 -4.89
N ILE A 67 -11.68 0.28 -4.00
CA ILE A 67 -11.80 1.04 -2.74
C ILE A 67 -10.82 2.21 -2.78
N GLN A 68 -11.29 3.40 -2.38
CA GLN A 68 -10.40 4.55 -2.20
C GLN A 68 -9.73 4.45 -0.84
N VAL A 69 -8.40 4.52 -0.83
CA VAL A 69 -7.56 4.46 0.37
C VAL A 69 -6.86 5.79 0.53
N THR A 70 -7.22 6.52 1.58
CA THR A 70 -6.72 7.87 1.85
C THR A 70 -5.85 7.87 3.09
N LEU A 71 -4.58 8.24 2.94
CA LEU A 71 -3.72 8.50 4.08
C LEU A 71 -3.82 9.98 4.46
N ARG A 72 -4.20 10.25 5.72
CA ARG A 72 -4.52 11.59 6.21
C ARG A 72 -3.75 11.93 7.48
N ALA A 73 -3.15 13.11 7.49
CA ALA A 73 -2.48 13.68 8.66
C ALA A 73 -3.46 14.46 9.54
N ASN A 74 -3.27 14.42 10.85
CA ASN A 74 -4.02 15.27 11.78
C ASN A 74 -3.73 16.76 11.53
N GLN A 75 -4.55 17.65 12.10
CA GLN A 75 -4.33 19.10 11.96
C GLN A 75 -2.93 19.51 12.47
N GLY A 76 -2.26 20.38 11.72
CA GLY A 76 -0.95 20.92 12.08
C GLY A 76 0.23 19.98 11.84
N VAL A 77 0.01 18.77 11.29
CA VAL A 77 1.09 17.85 10.90
C VAL A 77 1.05 17.51 9.40
N THR A 78 2.20 17.06 8.89
CA THR A 78 2.40 16.58 7.52
C THR A 78 3.25 15.32 7.57
N PHE A 79 3.26 14.57 6.46
CA PHE A 79 4.19 13.47 6.24
C PHE A 79 4.91 13.66 4.90
N THR A 80 6.13 13.12 4.78
CA THR A 80 6.93 13.17 3.54
C THR A 80 7.12 11.80 2.93
N GLY A 81 7.10 10.74 3.76
CA GLY A 81 7.23 9.36 3.33
C GLY A 81 6.12 8.47 3.88
N PHE A 82 5.77 7.44 3.12
CA PHE A 82 4.83 6.42 3.55
C PHE A 82 5.07 5.10 2.80
N PHE A 83 4.63 3.99 3.36
CA PHE A 83 4.59 2.67 2.70
C PHE A 83 3.34 1.93 3.20
N VAL A 84 2.45 1.55 2.29
CA VAL A 84 1.11 1.02 2.58
C VAL A 84 0.91 -0.34 1.90
N GLN A 85 0.30 -1.28 2.62
CA GLN A 85 -0.18 -2.56 2.10
C GLN A 85 -1.56 -2.88 2.70
N ALA A 86 -2.38 -3.65 1.98
CA ALA A 86 -3.50 -4.35 2.59
C ALA A 86 -3.02 -5.72 3.10
N ARG A 87 -3.40 -6.09 4.32
CA ARG A 87 -3.03 -7.38 4.93
C ARG A 87 -4.21 -8.01 5.65
N SER A 88 -4.21 -9.33 5.68
CA SER A 88 -5.19 -10.08 6.47
C SER A 88 -5.04 -9.76 7.96
N GLN A 89 -6.17 -9.65 8.66
CA GLN A 89 -6.21 -9.51 10.13
C GLN A 89 -6.40 -10.86 10.83
N SER A 90 -6.78 -11.92 10.11
CA SER A 90 -7.04 -13.23 10.71
C SER A 90 -5.77 -14.00 11.07
N ASP A 91 -4.65 -13.67 10.43
CA ASP A 91 -3.36 -14.32 10.68
C ASP A 91 -2.22 -13.31 10.59
N SER A 92 -1.67 -12.91 11.74
CA SER A 92 -0.53 -11.99 11.81
C SER A 92 0.78 -12.59 11.33
N ALA A 93 0.87 -13.92 11.16
CA ALA A 93 2.02 -14.57 10.55
C ALA A 93 2.00 -14.44 9.01
N LYS A 94 0.83 -14.19 8.40
CA LYS A 94 0.73 -13.85 6.97
C LYS A 94 1.19 -12.42 6.74
N MET A 95 2.30 -12.31 6.00
CA MET A 95 2.92 -11.04 5.65
C MET A 95 2.63 -10.62 4.21
N ASP A 96 1.75 -11.35 3.52
CA ASP A 96 1.42 -11.11 2.13
C ASP A 96 0.66 -9.81 1.92
N ALA A 97 1.06 -9.08 0.89
CA ALA A 97 0.33 -7.92 0.40
C ALA A 97 -0.88 -8.40 -0.42
N LEU A 98 -2.07 -7.99 0.00
CA LEU A 98 -3.32 -8.37 -0.64
C LEU A 98 -3.79 -7.32 -1.66
N GLY A 99 -4.30 -7.78 -2.80
CA GLY A 99 -4.80 -6.92 -3.85
C GLY A 99 -3.71 -6.11 -4.55
N THR A 100 -4.12 -5.05 -5.24
CA THR A 100 -3.22 -4.17 -6.00
C THR A 100 -3.64 -2.70 -5.90
N PHE A 101 -2.66 -1.80 -5.86
CA PHE A 101 -2.90 -0.37 -5.95
C PHE A 101 -2.85 0.12 -7.40
N SER A 102 -3.64 1.14 -7.70
CA SER A 102 -3.73 1.81 -8.99
C SER A 102 -4.18 3.26 -8.81
N ASN A 103 -4.20 4.04 -9.90
CA ASN A 103 -4.59 5.46 -9.89
C ASN A 103 -3.89 6.26 -8.78
N VAL A 104 -2.58 6.04 -8.63
CA VAL A 104 -1.78 6.71 -7.60
C VAL A 104 -1.46 8.15 -8.04
N PRO A 105 -1.61 9.16 -7.17
CA PRO A 105 -1.41 10.56 -7.53
C PRO A 105 0.08 10.91 -7.61
N GLU A 106 0.37 12.09 -8.17
CA GLU A 106 1.73 12.63 -8.24
C GLU A 106 2.39 12.67 -6.84
N GLY A 107 3.68 12.38 -6.79
CA GLY A 107 4.41 12.26 -5.53
C GLY A 107 4.28 10.89 -4.85
N SER A 108 3.69 9.91 -5.55
CA SER A 108 3.61 8.52 -5.12
C SER A 108 3.78 7.52 -6.27
N GLN A 109 3.95 6.26 -5.92
CA GLN A 109 4.21 5.14 -6.82
C GLN A 109 3.70 3.83 -6.22
N VAL A 110 3.48 2.85 -7.07
CA VAL A 110 3.26 1.45 -6.65
C VAL A 110 4.59 0.71 -6.57
N LEU A 111 4.67 -0.29 -5.70
CA LEU A 111 5.85 -1.11 -5.50
C LEU A 111 5.46 -2.60 -5.57
N ALA A 112 6.36 -3.39 -6.15
CA ALA A 112 6.18 -4.83 -6.32
C ALA A 112 6.49 -5.58 -5.02
N CYS A 113 5.45 -6.10 -4.37
CA CYS A 113 5.56 -7.02 -3.23
C CYS A 113 5.02 -8.39 -3.65
N THR A 114 4.11 -9.02 -2.89
CA THR A 114 3.48 -10.29 -3.29
C THR A 114 2.86 -10.19 -4.70
N SER A 115 2.33 -9.02 -5.06
CA SER A 115 1.92 -8.68 -6.43
C SER A 115 2.71 -7.47 -6.97
N ALA A 116 2.74 -7.29 -8.29
CA ALA A 116 3.50 -6.23 -8.97
C ALA A 116 3.12 -4.80 -8.52
N ALA A 117 1.92 -4.61 -7.98
CA ALA A 117 1.45 -3.36 -7.41
C ALA A 117 0.87 -3.56 -5.99
N GLY A 118 1.43 -4.50 -5.23
CA GLY A 118 0.92 -4.90 -3.92
C GLY A 118 1.14 -3.87 -2.81
N ALA A 119 2.03 -2.90 -3.03
CA ALA A 119 2.27 -1.81 -2.08
C ALA A 119 2.18 -0.44 -2.75
N TRP A 120 1.90 0.57 -1.94
CA TRP A 120 1.84 1.97 -2.36
C TRP A 120 2.74 2.84 -1.47
N SER A 121 3.54 3.71 -2.09
CA SER A 121 4.55 4.49 -1.38
C SER A 121 4.80 5.86 -2.03
N HIS A 122 5.47 6.75 -1.31
CA HIS A 122 5.99 8.00 -1.86
C HIS A 122 7.08 7.77 -2.92
N ASN A 123 7.23 8.71 -3.86
CA ASN A 123 8.37 8.78 -4.78
C ASN A 123 9.12 10.12 -4.72
N ASN A 124 8.69 11.02 -3.84
CA ASN A 124 9.37 12.26 -3.52
C ASN A 124 9.18 12.61 -2.03
N LYS A 125 9.98 13.56 -1.53
CA LYS A 125 9.94 14.03 -0.14
C LYS A 125 9.02 15.24 0.07
N ASN A 126 8.15 15.57 -0.89
CA ASN A 126 7.24 16.71 -0.75
C ASN A 126 6.29 16.46 0.41
N ALA A 127 6.07 17.49 1.23
CA ALA A 127 5.17 17.41 2.37
C ALA A 127 3.72 17.22 1.91
N LYS A 128 3.03 16.27 2.52
CA LYS A 128 1.65 15.89 2.23
C LYS A 128 0.83 15.99 3.51
N ARG A 129 -0.41 16.46 3.38
CA ARG A 129 -1.43 16.38 4.45
C ARG A 129 -2.40 15.23 4.21
N GLU A 130 -2.66 14.95 2.94
CA GLU A 130 -3.56 13.91 2.50
C GLU A 130 -3.09 13.39 1.14
N ILE A 131 -3.26 12.10 0.90
CA ILE A 131 -3.01 11.47 -0.40
C ILE A 131 -3.92 10.25 -0.53
N THR A 132 -4.48 10.02 -1.71
CA THR A 132 -5.48 8.96 -1.96
C THR A 132 -5.06 8.11 -3.16
N ALA A 133 -5.17 6.80 -3.03
CA ALA A 133 -5.00 5.85 -4.14
C ALA A 133 -6.18 4.89 -4.22
N THR A 134 -6.33 4.26 -5.38
CA THR A 134 -7.32 3.19 -5.57
C THR A 134 -6.70 1.84 -5.25
N TRP A 135 -7.38 1.04 -4.45
CA TRP A 135 -7.03 -0.36 -4.18
C TRP A 135 -8.07 -1.29 -4.81
N MET A 136 -7.59 -2.28 -5.55
CA MET A 136 -8.39 -3.36 -6.12
C MET A 136 -8.25 -4.60 -5.23
N PRO A 137 -9.35 -5.10 -4.65
CA PRO A 137 -9.33 -6.32 -3.84
C PRO A 137 -8.94 -7.55 -4.68
N PRO A 138 -8.34 -8.59 -4.07
CA PRO A 138 -8.16 -9.87 -4.72
C PRO A 138 -9.52 -10.54 -5.03
N SER A 139 -9.52 -11.54 -5.91
CA SER A 139 -10.75 -12.19 -6.39
C SER A 139 -11.39 -13.14 -5.37
N ASP A 140 -10.60 -13.63 -4.43
CA ASP A 140 -10.96 -14.60 -3.41
C ASP A 140 -11.17 -13.95 -2.03
N ASP A 141 -11.88 -14.67 -1.16
CA ASP A 141 -12.11 -14.26 0.23
C ASP A 141 -10.81 -14.39 1.04
N GLN A 142 -10.29 -13.26 1.51
CA GLN A 142 -9.10 -13.16 2.35
C GLN A 142 -9.43 -12.97 3.84
N GLY A 143 -10.71 -13.13 4.22
CA GLY A 143 -11.24 -12.81 5.53
C GLY A 143 -11.25 -11.31 5.80
N SER A 144 -11.10 -10.91 7.06
CA SER A 144 -10.95 -9.49 7.41
C SER A 144 -9.59 -8.96 6.92
N VAL A 145 -9.62 -7.84 6.20
CA VAL A 145 -8.45 -7.17 5.64
C VAL A 145 -8.33 -5.78 6.23
N ALA A 146 -7.14 -5.32 6.58
CA ALA A 146 -6.92 -3.92 6.93
C ALA A 146 -5.70 -3.38 6.20
N PHE A 147 -5.71 -2.08 5.91
CA PHE A 147 -4.53 -1.40 5.43
C PHE A 147 -3.60 -1.13 6.59
N GLN A 148 -2.33 -1.44 6.41
CA GLN A 148 -1.25 -1.15 7.34
C GLN A 148 -0.27 -0.19 6.66
N ALA A 149 0.25 0.76 7.42
CA ALA A 149 1.18 1.75 6.92
C ALA A 149 2.35 2.01 7.88
N THR A 150 3.47 2.37 7.28
CA THR A 150 4.56 3.06 7.94
C THR A 150 4.65 4.46 7.37
N ILE A 151 4.73 5.48 8.23
CA ILE A 151 4.60 6.90 7.86
C ILE A 151 5.74 7.70 8.47
N VAL A 152 6.44 8.47 7.63
CA VAL A 152 7.57 9.34 7.99
C VAL A 152 7.11 10.79 7.98
N ARG A 153 7.27 11.50 9.11
CA ARG A 153 6.79 12.89 9.26
C ARG A 153 7.52 13.90 8.38
N GLY A 154 8.83 13.73 8.23
CA GLY A 154 9.70 14.70 7.58
C GLY A 154 11.15 14.22 7.62
N PRO A 155 11.83 14.34 8.78
CA PRO A 155 13.09 13.67 9.01
C PRO A 155 12.90 12.15 8.97
N ALA A 156 13.87 11.46 8.35
CA ALA A 156 13.89 10.00 8.31
C ALA A 156 13.87 9.39 9.73
N SER A 157 14.44 10.03 10.75
CA SER A 157 14.38 9.53 12.13
C SER A 157 12.99 9.58 12.79
N VAL A 158 11.98 10.21 12.20
CA VAL A 158 10.67 10.41 12.86
C VAL A 158 9.58 9.69 12.08
N TYR A 159 9.28 8.45 12.49
CA TYR A 159 8.30 7.61 11.81
C TYR A 159 7.48 6.73 12.75
N TRP A 160 6.30 6.33 12.28
CA TRP A 160 5.42 5.38 12.98
C TRP A 160 5.15 4.20 12.07
N GLU A 161 5.33 3.00 12.61
CA GLU A 161 5.00 1.74 11.95
C GLU A 161 3.65 1.23 12.44
N GLY A 162 3.00 0.36 11.67
CA GLY A 162 1.80 -0.33 12.12
C GLY A 162 0.56 0.57 12.25
N VAL A 163 0.52 1.71 11.58
CA VAL A 163 -0.70 2.53 11.49
C VAL A 163 -1.72 1.76 10.66
N LYS A 164 -2.90 1.49 11.22
CA LYS A 164 -3.93 0.65 10.58
C LYS A 164 -5.20 1.44 10.24
N SER A 165 -5.87 1.04 9.16
CA SER A 165 -7.26 1.45 8.86
C SER A 165 -8.26 0.71 9.74
N GLN A 166 -9.52 1.11 9.66
CA GLN A 166 -10.62 0.20 10.02
C GLN A 166 -10.57 -1.06 9.14
N PRO A 167 -10.91 -2.24 9.67
CA PRO A 167 -10.93 -3.47 8.91
C PRO A 167 -12.08 -3.47 7.90
N LEU A 168 -11.82 -4.07 6.74
CA LEU A 168 -12.78 -4.40 5.72
C LEU A 168 -13.23 -5.85 5.88
N SER A 169 -14.53 -6.09 5.79
CA SER A 169 -15.10 -7.43 5.74
C SER A 169 -15.34 -7.88 4.31
N TYR A 170 -15.16 -9.17 4.02
CA TYR A 170 -15.49 -9.70 2.69
C TYR A 170 -17.01 -9.64 2.45
N SER A 171 -17.40 -9.19 1.27
CA SER A 171 -18.76 -9.29 0.76
C SER A 171 -18.72 -9.96 -0.60
N ALA A 172 -19.44 -11.08 -0.75
CA ALA A 172 -19.56 -11.78 -2.01
C ALA A 172 -20.11 -10.85 -3.10
N ALA A 173 -19.58 -10.98 -4.32
CA ALA A 173 -20.11 -10.23 -5.45
C ALA A 173 -21.59 -10.62 -5.67
N PRO A 174 -22.48 -9.66 -6.01
CA PRO A 174 -23.83 -10.00 -6.40
C PRO A 174 -23.75 -10.97 -7.58
N SER A 175 -24.24 -12.20 -7.39
CA SER A 175 -24.31 -13.16 -8.48
C SER A 175 -25.21 -12.56 -9.57
N LEU A 176 -24.70 -12.41 -10.79
CA LEU A 176 -25.54 -12.20 -11.96
C LEU A 176 -26.34 -13.49 -12.17
N VAL A 177 -27.47 -13.63 -11.47
CA VAL A 177 -28.47 -14.62 -11.85
C VAL A 177 -28.89 -14.24 -13.26
N SER A 178 -28.37 -14.99 -14.23
CA SER A 178 -28.81 -14.90 -15.62
C SER A 178 -30.31 -15.11 -15.62
N SER A 179 -31.08 -14.04 -15.86
CA SER A 179 -32.53 -14.06 -16.02
C SER A 179 -32.99 -14.86 -17.26
N SER A 180 -32.22 -15.86 -17.68
CA SER A 180 -32.57 -16.80 -18.74
C SER A 180 -33.62 -17.83 -18.28
N ILE A 181 -33.85 -17.98 -16.97
CA ILE A 181 -34.86 -18.89 -16.43
C ILE A 181 -36.28 -18.29 -16.51
N PHE A 182 -36.43 -16.96 -16.56
CA PHE A 182 -37.76 -16.32 -16.69
C PHE A 182 -38.33 -16.32 -18.12
N LEU A 183 -37.50 -16.51 -19.16
CA LEU A 183 -37.96 -16.55 -20.55
C LEU A 183 -38.47 -17.92 -21.00
N LEU A 184 -38.09 -19.01 -20.31
CA LEU A 184 -38.59 -20.36 -20.61
C LEU A 184 -40.00 -20.60 -20.01
N ALA A 185 -40.38 -19.89 -18.95
CA ALA A 185 -41.73 -20.02 -18.36
C ALA A 185 -42.82 -19.38 -19.24
N PHE A 186 -42.50 -18.30 -19.97
CA PHE A 186 -43.45 -17.66 -20.90
C PHE A 186 -43.60 -18.42 -22.22
N ALA A 187 -42.54 -19.08 -22.70
CA ALA A 187 -42.58 -19.83 -23.95
C ALA A 187 -43.42 -21.13 -23.84
N VAL A 188 -43.40 -21.80 -22.68
CA VAL A 188 -44.19 -23.03 -22.47
C VAL A 188 -45.68 -22.73 -22.30
N PHE A 189 -46.04 -21.59 -21.70
CA PHE A 189 -47.45 -21.21 -21.53
C PHE A 189 -48.14 -20.86 -22.85
N TRP A 190 -47.42 -20.33 -23.84
CA TRP A 190 -48.01 -20.00 -25.15
C TRP A 190 -48.13 -21.22 -26.07
N ALA A 191 -47.31 -22.26 -25.89
CA ALA A 191 -47.38 -23.50 -26.66
C ALA A 191 -48.48 -24.48 -26.20
N MET A 192 -49.13 -24.24 -25.05
CA MET A 192 -50.27 -25.04 -24.56
C MET A 192 -51.64 -24.41 -24.89
N MET A 193 -51.65 -23.22 -25.50
CA MET A 193 -52.88 -22.50 -25.90
C MET A 193 -53.03 -22.38 -27.42
N ALA A 194 -52.28 -23.16 -28.20
CA ALA A 194 -52.41 -23.27 -29.66
C ALA A 194 -52.66 -24.72 -30.07
#